data_AF-A0A7V7K168-F1
#
_entry.id   AF-A0A7V7K168-F1
#
_cell.length_a   1.000
_cell.length_b   1.000
_cell.length_c   1.000
_cell.angle_alpha   90.00
_cell.angle_beta   90.00
_cell.angle_gamma   90.00
#
_symmetry.space_group_name_H-M   'P 1'
#
loop_
_entity.id
_entity.type
_entity.pdbx_description
1 polymer ?
#
loop_
_entity_poly.entity_id
_entity_poly.type
_entity_poly.pdbx_seq_one_letter_code
_entity_poly.pdbx_strand_id
1 'polypeptide(L)'
;MAATKKHDIMDDLLNGGTEADYNEIAELNKLIHQEILKAKSARAKNSTADTTKKKKAGRKDSKRKTTHYLSEEIFADLDEAREKINTLMQKKLKSRVSKSKIVDHALKMILKDFEEKGKESPIIQEMLKDIFKE
;
A
#
# COMPACT_ATOMS: atom_id res chain seq x y z
N MET A 1 -33.72 5.00 -53.15
CA MET A 1 -33.69 4.40 -51.80
C MET A 1 -32.24 4.24 -51.41
N ALA A 2 -31.73 5.07 -50.49
CA ALA A 2 -30.33 5.05 -50.08
C ALA A 2 -30.17 4.00 -48.97
N ALA A 3 -29.49 2.90 -49.29
CA ALA A 3 -29.19 1.85 -48.33
C ALA A 3 -28.18 2.37 -47.30
N THR A 4 -28.59 2.43 -46.03
CA THR A 4 -27.70 2.73 -44.91
C THR A 4 -26.73 1.56 -44.74
N LYS A 5 -25.50 1.72 -45.23
CA LYS A 5 -24.39 0.80 -44.98
C LYS A 5 -24.19 0.69 -43.47
N LYS A 6 -24.32 -0.52 -42.93
CA LYS A 6 -23.97 -0.82 -41.55
C LYS A 6 -22.47 -0.62 -41.41
N HIS A 7 -22.09 0.36 -40.59
CA HIS A 7 -20.70 0.61 -40.27
C HIS A 7 -20.23 -0.51 -39.34
N ASP A 8 -19.39 -1.41 -39.86
CA ASP A 8 -18.84 -2.53 -39.11
C ASP A 8 -17.56 -2.09 -38.40
N ILE A 9 -17.69 -1.91 -37.08
CA ILE A 9 -16.65 -1.36 -36.20
C ILE A 9 -15.42 -2.29 -36.16
N MET A 10 -15.63 -3.60 -36.32
CA MET A 10 -14.52 -4.58 -36.28
C MET A 10 -13.69 -4.56 -37.57
N ASP A 11 -14.33 -4.31 -38.70
CA ASP A 11 -13.66 -4.25 -40.00
C ASP A 11 -12.80 -2.97 -40.14
N ASP A 12 -13.23 -1.88 -39.50
CA ASP A 12 -12.48 -0.62 -39.45
C ASP A 12 -11.25 -0.72 -38.52
N LEU A 13 -11.38 -1.40 -37.39
CA LEU A 13 -10.27 -1.59 -36.44
C LEU A 13 -9.16 -2.49 -37.00
N LEU A 14 -9.52 -3.49 -37.81
CA LEU A 14 -8.58 -4.43 -38.43
C LEU A 14 -7.88 -3.85 -39.66
N ASN A 15 -8.54 -2.94 -40.39
CA ASN A 15 -8.02 -2.35 -41.61
C ASN A 15 -7.33 -0.99 -41.40
N GLY A 16 -7.19 -0.54 -40.14
CA GLY A 16 -6.56 0.75 -39.81
C GLY A 16 -7.44 1.92 -40.23
N GLY A 17 -8.65 1.97 -39.66
CA GLY A 17 -9.65 3.00 -39.86
C GLY A 17 -9.07 4.40 -39.82
N THR A 18 -9.53 5.21 -40.76
CA THR A 18 -8.98 6.52 -41.12
C THR A 18 -8.79 7.43 -39.92
N GLU A 19 -7.70 8.20 -39.95
CA GLU A 19 -7.16 9.25 -39.06
C GLU A 19 -8.15 10.18 -38.28
N ALA A 20 -9.46 10.06 -38.48
CA ALA A 20 -10.51 10.76 -37.75
C ALA A 20 -10.61 10.35 -36.26
N ASP A 21 -10.32 9.11 -35.90
CA ASP A 21 -10.40 8.62 -34.49
C ASP A 21 -9.35 9.27 -33.57
N TYR A 22 -8.23 9.73 -34.12
CA TYR A 22 -7.19 10.39 -33.32
C TYR A 22 -7.63 11.78 -32.82
N ASN A 23 -8.58 12.44 -33.49
CA ASN A 23 -9.09 13.73 -33.05
C ASN A 23 -9.96 13.61 -31.80
N GLU A 24 -10.80 12.58 -31.70
CA GLU A 24 -11.63 12.35 -30.51
C GLU A 24 -10.78 12.03 -29.27
N ILE A 25 -9.73 11.22 -29.46
CA ILE A 25 -8.76 10.90 -28.40
C ILE A 25 -7.98 12.17 -27.98
N ALA A 26 -7.64 13.03 -28.93
CA ALA A 26 -6.98 14.30 -28.65
C ALA A 26 -7.90 15.29 -27.90
N GLU A 27 -9.18 15.35 -28.25
CA GLU A 27 -10.19 16.15 -27.54
C GLU A 27 -10.41 15.64 -26.11
N LEU A 28 -10.51 14.32 -25.92
CA LEU A 28 -10.62 13.72 -24.60
C LEU A 28 -9.39 14.04 -23.72
N ASN A 29 -8.19 13.93 -24.27
CA ASN A 29 -6.97 14.30 -23.56
C ASN A 29 -6.94 15.79 -23.16
N LYS A 30 -7.40 16.69 -24.03
CA LYS A 30 -7.53 18.12 -23.68
C LYS A 30 -8.49 18.34 -22.51
N LEU A 31 -9.62 17.64 -22.50
CA LEU A 31 -10.62 17.74 -21.44
C LEU A 31 -10.08 17.23 -20.09
N ILE A 32 -9.38 16.10 -20.09
CA ILE A 32 -8.71 15.54 -18.91
C ILE A 32 -7.67 16.52 -18.36
N HIS A 33 -6.82 17.09 -19.22
CA HIS A 33 -5.82 18.05 -18.80
C HIS A 33 -6.43 19.35 -18.25
N GLN A 34 -7.51 19.85 -18.85
CA GLN A 34 -8.20 21.05 -18.37
C GLN A 34 -8.77 20.87 -16.95
N GLU A 35 -9.41 19.73 -16.67
CA GLU A 35 -9.94 19.45 -15.33
C GLU A 35 -8.83 19.25 -14.30
N ILE A 36 -7.69 18.64 -14.67
CA ILE A 36 -6.51 18.55 -13.80
C ILE A 36 -5.96 19.94 -13.44
N LEU A 37 -5.88 20.86 -14.41
CA LEU A 37 -5.41 22.23 -14.18
C LEU A 37 -6.40 23.04 -13.33
N LYS A 38 -7.70 22.85 -13.54
CA LYS A 38 -8.76 23.47 -12.74
C LYS A 38 -8.74 22.97 -11.29
N ALA A 39 -8.54 21.67 -11.08
CA ALA A 39 -8.36 21.08 -9.75
C ALA A 39 -7.08 21.60 -9.04
N LYS A 40 -5.99 21.84 -9.78
CA LYS A 40 -4.76 22.42 -9.22
C LYS A 40 -4.92 23.90 -8.87
N SER A 41 -5.64 24.70 -9.68
CA SER A 41 -5.86 26.12 -9.38
C SER A 41 -6.85 26.34 -8.22
N ALA A 42 -7.86 25.47 -8.07
CA ALA A 42 -8.74 25.45 -6.89
C ALA A 42 -7.96 25.15 -5.59
N ARG A 43 -6.91 24.32 -5.67
CA ARG A 43 -6.03 24.02 -4.53
C ARG A 43 -5.08 25.16 -4.16
N ALA A 44 -4.73 26.03 -5.12
CA ALA A 44 -3.84 27.18 -4.91
C ALA A 44 -4.56 28.41 -4.33
N LYS A 45 -5.87 28.59 -4.60
CA LYS A 45 -6.64 29.72 -4.06
C LYS A 45 -7.05 29.57 -2.59
N ASN A 46 -6.89 28.38 -2.00
CA ASN A 46 -7.14 28.15 -0.56
C ASN A 46 -5.87 28.28 0.32
N SER A 47 -4.76 28.80 -0.21
CA SER A 47 -3.52 28.98 0.56
C SER A 47 -3.09 30.45 0.61
N THR A 48 -3.95 31.32 1.14
CA THR A 48 -3.54 32.62 1.66
C THR A 48 -4.23 32.89 3.00
N ALA A 49 -3.69 32.28 4.06
CA ALA A 49 -3.77 32.79 5.43
C ALA A 49 -2.78 32.00 6.29
N ASP A 50 -1.59 32.57 6.41
CA ASP A 50 -0.86 32.75 7.66
C ASP A 50 -0.94 31.64 8.74
N THR A 51 0.16 30.92 8.94
CA THR A 51 0.87 30.93 10.23
C THR A 51 2.15 30.10 10.14
N THR A 52 3.23 30.78 10.45
CA THR A 52 4.55 30.27 10.80
C THR A 52 4.50 29.14 11.84
N LYS A 53 4.50 27.89 11.39
CA LYS A 53 4.98 26.77 12.20
C LYS A 53 5.99 25.97 11.40
N LYS A 54 7.27 26.16 11.72
CA LYS A 54 8.38 25.24 11.40
C LYS A 54 7.92 23.81 11.71
N LYS A 55 7.42 23.10 10.69
CA LYS A 55 7.31 21.64 10.75
C LYS A 55 8.74 21.14 10.62
N LYS A 56 9.34 20.78 11.76
CA LYS A 56 10.48 19.88 11.78
C LYS A 56 10.11 18.71 10.87
N ALA A 57 10.82 18.57 9.76
CA ALA A 57 10.76 17.39 8.92
C ALA A 57 11.28 16.23 9.78
N GLY A 58 10.37 15.62 10.54
CA GLY A 58 10.64 14.34 11.15
C GLY A 58 10.92 13.38 10.01
N ARG A 59 12.14 12.84 9.98
CA ARG A 59 12.54 11.73 9.12
C ARG A 59 11.37 10.75 9.07
N LYS A 60 10.68 10.72 7.95
CA LYS A 60 9.60 9.77 7.73
C LYS A 60 10.33 8.46 7.51
N ASP A 61 10.43 7.64 8.56
CA ASP A 61 11.01 6.30 8.47
C ASP A 61 10.38 5.64 7.23
N SER A 62 11.23 5.31 6.26
CA SER A 62 10.83 4.73 4.99
C SER A 62 10.41 3.28 5.23
N LYS A 63 9.20 3.11 5.78
CA LYS A 63 8.59 1.79 5.93
C LYS A 63 8.39 1.17 4.56
N ARG A 64 9.03 0.03 4.31
CA ARG A 64 8.77 -0.83 3.16
C ARG A 64 7.62 -1.76 3.52
N LYS A 65 6.63 -1.87 2.64
CA LYS A 65 5.53 -2.82 2.79
C LYS A 65 5.91 -4.11 2.07
N THR A 66 5.83 -5.22 2.80
CA THR A 66 6.03 -6.57 2.26
C THR A 66 4.90 -7.45 2.75
N THR A 67 4.39 -8.33 1.89
CA THR A 67 3.37 -9.33 2.25
C THR A 67 4.10 -10.63 2.63
N HIS A 68 3.82 -11.15 3.82
CA HIS A 68 4.34 -12.43 4.29
C HIS A 68 3.18 -13.38 4.53
N TYR A 69 3.35 -14.65 4.16
CA TYR A 69 2.41 -15.71 4.47
C TYR A 69 2.72 -16.25 5.87
N LEU A 70 1.67 -16.46 6.65
CA LEU A 70 1.71 -17.07 7.97
C LEU A 70 0.78 -18.29 7.93
N SER A 71 1.03 -19.29 8.76
CA SER A 71 0.06 -20.38 8.95
C SER A 71 -1.25 -19.82 9.52
N GLU A 72 -2.35 -20.52 9.27
CA GLU A 72 -3.67 -20.11 9.75
C GLU A 72 -3.71 -20.04 11.28
N GLU A 73 -3.07 -21.00 11.95
CA GLU A 73 -2.92 -21.04 13.41
C GLU A 73 -2.21 -19.79 13.94
N ILE A 74 -1.05 -19.44 13.38
CA ILE A 74 -0.29 -18.25 13.79
C ILE A 74 -1.08 -16.96 13.52
N PHE A 75 -1.87 -16.93 12.44
CA PHE A 75 -2.71 -15.78 12.14
C PHE A 75 -3.83 -15.59 13.17
N ALA A 76 -4.48 -16.69 13.59
CA ALA A 76 -5.48 -16.68 14.65
C ALA A 76 -4.88 -16.26 16.00
N ASP A 77 -3.72 -16.81 16.35
CA ASP A 77 -2.98 -16.46 17.56
C ASP A 77 -2.59 -14.98 17.60
N LEU A 78 -2.24 -14.40 16.44
CA LEU A 78 -1.94 -12.97 16.31
C LEU A 78 -3.15 -12.09 16.61
N ASP A 79 -4.35 -12.53 16.23
CA ASP A 79 -5.59 -11.81 16.55
C ASP A 79 -5.93 -11.92 18.03
N GLU A 80 -5.82 -13.11 18.62
CA GLU A 80 -6.04 -13.31 20.05
C GLU A 80 -5.02 -12.51 20.88
N ALA A 81 -3.74 -12.53 20.48
CA ALA A 81 -2.68 -11.74 21.12
C ALA A 81 -2.98 -10.25 21.05
N ARG A 82 -3.49 -9.76 19.92
CA ARG A 82 -3.91 -8.35 19.78
C ARG A 82 -5.02 -8.00 20.76
N GLU A 83 -6.01 -8.86 20.95
CA GLU A 83 -7.10 -8.65 21.91
C GLU A 83 -6.60 -8.65 23.35
N LYS A 84 -5.73 -9.59 23.70
CA LYS A 84 -5.07 -9.66 25.02
C LYS A 84 -4.27 -8.39 25.31
N ILE A 85 -3.43 -7.94 24.36
CA ILE A 85 -2.67 -6.69 24.47
C ILE A 85 -3.61 -5.48 24.62
N ASN A 86 -4.71 -5.45 23.86
CA ASN A 86 -5.70 -4.37 23.97
C ASN A 86 -6.44 -4.37 25.30
N THR A 87 -6.57 -5.51 25.97
CA THR A 87 -7.17 -5.62 27.30
C THR A 87 -6.24 -5.05 28.37
N LEU A 88 -4.94 -5.34 28.27
CA LEU A 88 -3.91 -4.84 29.18
C LEU A 88 -3.61 -3.34 28.99
N MET A 89 -3.84 -2.79 27.79
CA MET A 89 -3.56 -1.38 27.50
C MET A 89 -4.71 -0.43 27.90
N GLN A 90 -4.32 0.78 28.32
CA GLN A 90 -5.26 1.88 28.54
C GLN A 90 -6.04 2.22 27.27
N LYS A 91 -7.33 2.61 27.39
CA LYS A 91 -8.23 2.93 26.26
C LYS A 91 -7.62 3.83 25.18
N LYS A 92 -6.76 4.78 25.57
CA LYS A 92 -6.09 5.74 24.64
C LYS A 92 -5.02 5.11 23.74
N LEU A 93 -4.50 3.94 24.10
CA LEU A 93 -3.41 3.26 23.39
C LEU A 93 -3.89 2.08 22.53
N LYS A 94 -5.12 1.61 22.73
CA LYS A 94 -5.70 0.48 21.97
C LYS A 94 -5.71 0.72 20.46
N SER A 95 -5.99 1.95 20.03
CA SER A 95 -5.99 2.31 18.59
C SER A 95 -4.58 2.29 17.96
N ARG A 96 -3.53 2.29 18.78
CA ARG A 96 -2.14 2.28 18.32
C ARG A 96 -1.58 0.88 18.14
N VAL A 97 -2.27 -0.18 18.56
CA VAL A 97 -1.83 -1.57 18.42
C VAL A 97 -2.44 -2.17 17.14
N SER A 98 -1.59 -2.37 16.13
CA SER A 98 -1.95 -3.05 14.88
C SER A 98 -1.20 -4.37 14.76
N LYS A 99 -1.73 -5.34 13.99
CA LYS A 99 -1.07 -6.64 13.75
C LYS A 99 0.37 -6.43 13.24
N SER A 100 0.56 -5.52 12.29
CA SER A 100 1.89 -5.17 11.76
C SER A 100 2.84 -4.62 12.83
N LYS A 101 2.37 -3.89 13.85
CA LYS A 101 3.25 -3.44 14.94
C LYS A 101 3.64 -4.55 15.88
N ILE A 102 2.72 -5.48 16.17
CA ILE A 102 3.02 -6.65 17.00
C ILE A 102 4.12 -7.46 16.31
N VAL A 103 3.96 -7.72 15.01
CA VAL A 103 4.98 -8.40 14.19
C VAL A 103 6.30 -7.62 14.15
N ASP A 104 6.27 -6.31 13.90
CA ASP A 104 7.48 -5.46 13.90
C ASP A 104 8.25 -5.56 15.25
N HIS A 105 7.53 -5.55 16.38
CA HIS A 105 8.14 -5.65 17.70
C HIS A 105 8.68 -7.05 18.00
N ALA A 106 7.93 -8.10 17.67
CA ALA A 106 8.36 -9.48 17.83
C ALA A 106 9.64 -9.76 17.02
N LEU A 107 9.66 -9.36 15.74
CA LEU A 107 10.83 -9.52 14.88
C LEU A 107 12.06 -8.77 15.43
N LYS A 108 11.87 -7.55 15.95
CA LYS A 108 12.99 -6.82 16.58
C LYS A 108 13.54 -7.51 17.81
N MET A 109 12.69 -8.10 18.65
CA MET A 109 13.14 -8.87 19.81
C MET A 109 13.92 -10.10 19.36
N ILE A 110 13.40 -10.85 18.39
CA ILE A 110 14.07 -12.05 17.84
C ILE A 110 15.41 -11.69 17.21
N LEU A 111 15.47 -10.63 16.41
CA LEU A 111 16.72 -10.17 15.79
C LEU A 111 17.74 -9.71 16.82
N LYS A 112 17.30 -9.00 17.88
CA LYS A 112 18.18 -8.60 18.97
C LYS A 112 18.72 -9.80 19.74
N ASP A 113 17.87 -10.78 20.04
CA ASP A 113 18.27 -12.02 20.70
C ASP A 113 19.25 -12.82 19.83
N PHE A 114 19.07 -12.80 18.51
CA PHE A 114 20.00 -13.38 17.57
C PHE A 114 21.34 -12.63 17.52
N GLU A 115 21.34 -11.30 17.53
CA GLU A 115 22.58 -10.51 17.60
C GLU A 115 23.35 -10.77 18.90
N GLU A 116 22.65 -10.97 20.02
CA GLU A 116 23.28 -11.20 21.33
C GLU A 116 23.80 -12.63 21.51
N LYS A 117 23.06 -13.64 21.04
CA LYS A 117 23.37 -15.08 21.27
C LYS A 117 23.94 -15.80 20.06
N GLY A 118 23.86 -15.19 18.87
CA GLY A 118 24.37 -15.75 17.62
C GLY A 118 23.83 -17.17 17.35
N LYS A 119 24.74 -18.12 17.14
CA LYS A 119 24.43 -19.53 16.84
C LYS A 119 23.74 -20.27 17.99
N GLU A 120 23.82 -19.75 19.20
CA GLU A 120 23.12 -20.30 20.38
C GLU A 120 21.74 -19.68 20.57
N SER A 121 21.32 -18.78 19.68
CA SER A 121 19.99 -18.23 19.74
C SER A 121 18.95 -19.35 19.61
N PRO A 122 17.93 -19.37 20.49
CA PRO A 122 16.88 -20.38 20.43
C PRO A 122 16.21 -20.42 19.05
N ILE A 123 16.13 -19.29 18.33
CA ILE A 123 15.58 -19.21 16.98
C ILE A 123 16.36 -20.10 15.99
N ILE A 124 17.70 -20.11 16.08
CA ILE A 124 18.54 -20.93 15.19
C ILE A 124 18.41 -22.38 15.57
N GLN A 125 18.38 -22.71 16.87
CA GLN A 125 18.21 -24.09 17.30
C GLN A 125 16.85 -24.67 16.89
N GLU A 126 15.80 -23.86 16.92
CA GLU A 126 14.45 -24.26 16.50
C GLU A 126 14.38 -24.41 14.98
N MET A 127 14.92 -23.46 14.21
CA MET A 127 15.03 -23.56 12.76
C MET A 127 15.86 -24.77 12.32
N LEU A 128 16.99 -25.05 12.98
CA LEU A 128 17.79 -26.24 12.68
C LEU A 128 17.00 -27.51 12.98
N LYS A 129 16.26 -27.58 14.09
CA LYS A 129 15.42 -28.75 14.42
C LYS A 129 14.33 -29.00 13.38
N ASP A 130 13.71 -27.95 12.86
CA ASP A 130 12.69 -28.09 11.81
C ASP A 130 13.31 -28.56 10.49
N ILE A 131 14.48 -28.02 10.11
CA ILE A 131 15.20 -28.43 8.90
C ILE A 131 15.72 -29.88 8.99
N PHE A 132 16.14 -30.33 10.18
CA PHE A 132 16.64 -31.69 10.40
C PHE A 132 15.53 -32.72 10.67
N LYS A 133 14.26 -32.31 10.70
CA LYS A 133 13.10 -33.20 10.89
C LYS A 133 12.44 -33.64 9.57
N GLU A 134 12.79 -33.02 8.44
CA GLU A 134 12.52 -33.54 7.09
C GLU A 134 13.58 -34.58 6.68
#